data_AF-A0A7D5P514-F1
#
_entry.id   AF-A0A7D5P514-F1
#
_cell.length_a   1.000
_cell.length_b   1.000
_cell.length_c   1.000
_cell.angle_alpha   90.00
_cell.angle_beta   90.00
_cell.angle_gamma   90.00
#
_symmetry.space_group_name_H-M   'P 1'
#
loop_
_entity.id
_entity.type
_entity.pdbx_description
1 polymer ?
#
loop_
_entity_poly.entity_id
_entity_poly.type
_entity_poly.pdbx_seq_one_letter_code
_entity_poly.pdbx_strand_id
1 'polypeptide(L)' 'MADDDVNIRIKHDTWKRLNSRKEPNDSFDDVIRRVLDRAEDQGADEGNPKTAATAD' A
#
# COMPACT_ATOMS: atom_id res chain seq x y z
N MET A 1 17.22 7.15 -16.18
CA MET A 1 15.93 6.65 -15.66
C MET A 1 16.20 6.38 -14.21
N ALA A 2 15.59 7.13 -13.29
CA ALA A 2 15.88 6.97 -11.87
C ALA A 2 15.20 5.69 -11.38
N ASP A 3 15.96 4.78 -10.78
CA ASP A 3 15.42 3.70 -9.94
C ASP A 3 14.65 4.38 -8.80
N ASP A 4 13.33 4.46 -8.93
CA ASP A 4 12.40 4.95 -7.88
C ASP A 4 12.17 3.86 -6.81
N ASP A 5 13.17 3.00 -6.61
CA ASP A 5 13.13 1.87 -5.70
C ASP A 5 13.30 2.34 -4.25
N VAL A 6 12.25 2.14 -3.46
CA VAL A 6 12.24 2.47 -2.04
C VAL A 6 12.39 1.21 -1.19
N ASN A 7 13.32 1.26 -0.23
CA ASN A 7 13.54 0.18 0.72
C ASN A 7 12.79 0.47 2.02
N ILE A 8 11.83 -0.38 2.39
CA ILE A 8 11.07 -0.25 3.64
C ILE A 8 11.28 -1.47 4.54
N ARG A 9 11.27 -1.24 5.86
CA ARG A 9 11.32 -2.32 6.85
C ARG A 9 9.90 -2.75 7.22
N ILE A 10 9.59 -4.01 7.02
CA ILE A 10 8.33 -4.63 7.43
C ILE A 10 8.58 -5.84 8.32
N LYS A 11 7.58 -6.21 9.12
CA LYS A 11 7.66 -7.43 9.93
C LYS A 11 7.62 -8.67 9.04
N HIS A 12 8.32 -9.72 9.47
CA HIS A 12 8.38 -10.99 8.73
C HIS A 12 6.99 -11.61 8.49
N ASP A 13 6.09 -11.51 9.48
CA ASP A 13 4.70 -11.98 9.35
C ASP A 13 3.92 -11.23 8.26
N THR A 14 4.08 -9.90 8.21
CA THR A 14 3.48 -9.05 7.17
C THR A 14 4.03 -9.40 5.78
N TRP A 15 5.33 -9.61 5.66
CA TRP A 15 5.95 -10.04 4.41
C TRP A 15 5.41 -11.39 3.94
N LYS A 16 5.27 -12.37 4.85
CA LYS A 16 4.68 -13.68 4.52
C LYS A 16 3.27 -13.54 3.98
N ARG A 17 2.44 -12.68 4.60
CA ARG A 17 1.07 -12.42 4.14
C ARG A 17 1.03 -11.74 2.77
N LEU A 18 1.92 -10.80 2.50
CA LEU A 18 2.05 -10.17 1.17
C LEU A 18 2.50 -11.18 0.12
N ASN A 19 3.51 -12.00 0.44
CA ASN A 19 4.02 -13.03 -0.47
C ASN A 19 2.98 -14.12 -0.76
N SER A 20 2.14 -14.51 0.20
CA SER A 20 1.04 -15.45 -0.04
C SER A 20 -0.05 -14.91 -0.98
N ARG A 21 -0.11 -13.60 -1.20
CA ARG A 21 -1.06 -12.96 -2.15
C ARG A 21 -0.48 -12.82 -3.55
N LYS A 22 0.81 -13.12 -3.73
CA LYS A 22 1.52 -12.96 -4.99
C LYS A 22 1.12 -14.06 -5.98
N GLU A 23 0.75 -13.67 -7.19
CA GLU A 23 0.49 -14.59 -8.29
C GLU A 23 1.78 -14.90 -9.08
N PRO A 24 1.87 -16.03 -9.80
CA PRO A 24 3.03 -16.31 -10.65
C PRO A 24 3.14 -15.22 -11.73
N ASN A 25 4.32 -14.59 -11.82
CA ASN A 25 4.68 -13.41 -12.64
C ASN A 25 4.27 -12.04 -12.08
N ASP A 26 3.66 -11.98 -10.90
CA ASP A 26 3.32 -10.71 -10.26
C ASP A 26 4.54 -10.07 -9.58
N SER A 27 4.68 -8.74 -9.55
CA SER A 27 5.70 -8.08 -8.73
C SER A 27 5.16 -7.75 -7.33
N PHE A 28 6.03 -7.50 -6.36
CA PHE A 28 5.55 -7.04 -5.05
C PHE A 28 4.90 -5.65 -5.13
N ASP A 29 5.33 -4.83 -6.08
CA ASP A 29 4.75 -3.53 -6.38
C ASP A 29 3.27 -3.67 -6.82
N ASP A 30 2.97 -4.61 -7.71
CA ASP A 30 1.59 -4.92 -8.14
C ASP A 30 0.71 -5.41 -6.98
N VAL A 31 1.25 -6.28 -6.13
CA VAL A 31 0.55 -6.76 -4.91
C VAL A 31 0.27 -5.61 -3.96
N ILE A 32 1.24 -4.71 -3.75
CA ILE A 32 1.09 -3.54 -2.88
C ILE A 32 0.03 -2.58 -3.45
N ARG A 33 0.10 -2.26 -4.76
CA ARG A 33 -0.92 -1.43 -5.43
C ARG A 33 -2.32 -2.00 -5.23
N ARG A 34 -2.52 -3.29 -5.52
CA ARG A 34 -3.82 -3.97 -5.34
C ARG A 34 -4.36 -3.90 -3.90
N VAL A 35 -3.46 -3.94 -2.91
CA VAL A 35 -3.83 -3.81 -1.49
C VAL A 35 -4.20 -2.36 -1.16
N LEU A 36 -3.51 -1.38 -1.73
CA LEU A 36 -3.81 0.05 -1.56
C LEU A 36 -5.12 0.43 -2.27
N ASP A 37 -5.30 0.05 -3.53
CA ASP A 37 -6.54 0.27 -4.29
C ASP A 37 -7.76 -0.29 -3.54
N ARG A 38 -7.63 -1.49 -2.98
CA ARG A 38 -8.70 -2.09 -2.16
C ARG A 38 -8.95 -1.32 -0.87
N ALA A 39 -7.92 -0.78 -0.24
CA ALA A 39 -8.07 0.03 0.97
C ALA A 39 -8.72 1.39 0.66
N GLU A 40 -8.44 1.97 -0.51
CA GLU A 40 -9.06 3.21 -1.00
C GLU A 40 -10.53 2.98 -1.39
N ASP A 41 -10.84 1.87 -2.08
CA ASP A 41 -12.21 1.48 -2.43
C ASP A 41 -13.06 1.15 -1.19
N GLN A 42 -12.44 0.58 -0.15
CA GLN A 42 -13.08 0.36 1.16
C GLN A 42 -13.08 1.61 2.07
N GLY A 43 -12.40 2.68 1.66
CA GLY A 43 -12.18 3.92 2.42
C GLY A 43 -13.02 5.12 1.95
N ALA A 44 -13.95 4.93 1.02
CA ALA A 44 -14.96 5.95 0.69
C ALA A 44 -15.99 6.20 1.82
N ASP A 45 -15.85 5.53 2.97
CA ASP A 45 -16.63 5.76 4.19
C ASP A 45 -15.71 5.70 5.43
N GLU A 46 -14.66 6.53 5.50
CA GLU A 46 -14.24 7.20 6.75
C GLU A 46 -13.11 8.19 6.43
N GLY A 47 -13.44 9.49 6.46
CA GLY A 47 -12.49 10.55 6.18
C GLY A 47 -11.28 10.50 7.11
N ASN A 48 -10.09 10.37 6.52
CA ASN A 48 -8.83 10.62 7.23
C ASN A 48 -8.84 12.05 7.81
N PRO A 49 -8.83 12.28 9.14
CA PRO A 49 -9.00 13.61 9.73
C PRO A 49 -7.77 14.52 9.59
N LYS A 50 -6.73 14.14 8.83
CA LYS A 50 -5.45 14.86 8.81
C LYS A 50 -5.36 16.01 7.80
N THR A 51 -6.38 16.28 7.01
CA THR A 51 -6.37 17.37 5.99
C THR A 51 -7.18 18.60 6.35
N ALA A 52 -7.88 18.63 7.49
CA ALA A 52 -8.77 19.74 7.88
C ALA A 52 -8.13 20.83 8.76
N ALA A 53 -6.80 20.94 8.81
CA ALA A 53 -6.13 21.94 9.64
C ALA A 53 -5.06 22.70 8.84
N THR A 54 -5.50 23.70 8.07
CA THR A 54 -4.88 25.02 7.92
C THR A 54 -5.62 25.79 6.82
N ALA A 55 -6.61 26.58 7.23
CA ALA A 55 -7.06 27.76 6.50
C ALA A 55 -7.32 28.83 7.57
N ASP A 56 -6.34 29.71 7.76
CA ASP A 56 -6.49 31.07 8.28
C ASP A 56 -5.71 31.99 7.34
#